data_AF-A0AAN7TI00-F1
#
_entry.id   AF-A0AAN7TI00-F1
#
_cell.length_a   1.000
_cell.length_b   1.000
_cell.length_c   1.000
_cell.angle_alpha   90.00
_cell.angle_beta   90.00
_cell.angle_gamma   90.00
#
_symmetry.space_group_name_H-M   'P 1'
#
loop_
_entity.id
_entity.type
_entity.pdbx_description
1 polymer ?
#
loop_
_entity_poly.entity_id
_entity_poly.type
_entity_poly.pdbx_seq_one_letter_code
_entity_poly.pdbx_strand_id
1 'polypeptide(L)'
;MYNGSVLLACLLVLAGFGDAARTPQQKREQTDPYLILPPGSPNTDKGGRLSQDLGAKSFSLRHIYHHGYQKYPDLHKYIDIVPDEELRVTGDYGETYETAPGSLEVQAVTTNIQRLAKRKPADIDRLLQHAEIHGAAATLPSSSWTTDEVSGPNVTDKKSVVTFAKMASNAYEKDESSPGWKDVKGGFNYTDAFGWQQDGLRGHIFADEKNSTIVIGLKGTSVPFFDDPTTMDPDQSLRQKSHYYWAVRDLYHNVTERYPDSDVWLAGHSLGGVVSSLLALTYGLPALTFEAYPEAMAASRLGLPTPPGFKIGAHQSRVTTGVYHFGHTADPIFMGTCNGATSFCSIGGYAFQGLCHTGKTCTYDTVGDLGWRVGLGYHKISNVIRDVLEKYDTVPQHLVLNLYANENRNL
;
A
#
# COMPACT_ATOMS: atom_id res chain seq x y z
N MET A 1 -18.55 49.56 35.91
CA MET A 1 -17.29 48.92 35.45
C MET A 1 -17.57 47.43 35.28
N TYR A 2 -18.03 47.05 34.09
CA TYR A 2 -18.31 45.65 33.73
C TYR A 2 -17.06 45.08 33.07
N ASN A 3 -16.26 44.30 33.80
CA ASN A 3 -14.95 43.85 33.34
C ASN A 3 -15.01 42.45 32.73
N GLY A 4 -14.88 42.41 31.39
CA GLY A 4 -14.01 41.51 30.62
C GLY A 4 -14.36 40.02 30.52
N SER A 5 -14.74 39.36 31.62
CA SER A 5 -14.69 37.89 31.70
C SER A 5 -15.92 37.20 31.11
N VAL A 6 -17.07 37.87 31.06
CA VAL A 6 -18.33 37.29 30.52
C VAL A 6 -18.40 37.42 29.00
N LEU A 7 -17.80 38.48 28.42
CA LEU A 7 -17.77 38.68 26.96
C LEU A 7 -16.86 37.66 26.26
N LEU A 8 -15.77 37.24 26.89
CA LEU A 8 -14.85 36.24 26.33
C LEU A 8 -15.45 34.82 26.35
N ALA A 9 -16.27 34.48 27.36
CA ALA A 9 -16.97 33.21 27.42
C ALA A 9 -18.08 33.11 26.36
N CYS A 10 -18.81 34.19 26.07
CA CYS A 10 -19.80 34.20 24.99
C CYS A 10 -19.18 34.16 23.59
N LEU A 11 -17.99 34.76 23.38
CA LEU A 11 -17.27 34.70 22.10
C LEU A 11 -16.68 33.31 21.81
N LEU A 12 -16.24 32.57 22.84
CA LEU A 12 -15.72 31.21 22.68
C LEU A 12 -16.82 30.17 22.47
N VAL A 13 -18.03 30.40 23.02
CA VAL A 13 -19.19 29.55 22.70
C VAL A 13 -19.66 29.80 21.27
N LEU A 14 -19.57 31.02 20.73
CA LEU A 14 -19.94 31.29 19.33
C LEU A 14 -18.90 30.84 18.30
N ALA A 15 -17.64 30.64 18.68
CA ALA A 15 -16.62 30.06 17.79
C ALA A 15 -16.78 28.54 17.59
N GLY A 16 -17.49 27.85 18.48
CA GLY A 16 -17.70 26.40 18.44
C GLY A 16 -18.95 25.92 17.68
N PHE A 17 -19.81 26.83 17.20
CA PHE A 17 -21.04 26.50 16.47
C PHE A 17 -21.03 26.90 14.97
N GLY A 18 -19.86 27.27 14.44
CA GLY A 18 -19.71 27.69 13.04
C GLY A 18 -19.84 26.60 11.97
N ASP A 19 -19.96 25.32 12.36
CA ASP A 19 -20.11 24.18 11.43
C ASP A 19 -21.55 23.63 11.36
N ALA A 20 -22.44 24.02 12.29
CA ALA A 20 -23.81 23.52 12.35
C ALA A 20 -24.85 24.38 11.60
N ALA A 21 -24.45 25.56 11.10
CA ALA A 21 -25.35 26.50 10.42
C ALA A 21 -24.88 26.87 8.99
N ARG A 22 -24.15 25.98 8.30
CA ARG A 22 -23.73 26.22 6.91
C ARG A 22 -24.74 25.64 5.92
N THR A 23 -25.13 26.46 4.96
CA THR A 23 -25.99 26.04 3.85
C THR A 23 -25.26 25.03 2.96
N PRO A 24 -25.97 24.15 2.23
CA PRO A 24 -25.35 23.19 1.30
C PRO A 24 -24.43 23.85 0.26
N GLN A 25 -24.70 25.11 -0.09
CA GLN A 25 -23.94 25.88 -1.06
C GLN A 25 -22.57 26.33 -0.51
N GLN A 26 -22.48 26.71 0.77
CA GLN A 26 -21.21 27.07 1.42
C GLN A 26 -20.32 25.86 1.71
N LYS A 27 -20.88 24.65 1.87
CA LYS A 27 -20.09 23.40 1.95
C LYS A 27 -19.46 23.02 0.61
N ARG A 28 -20.08 23.44 -0.51
CA ARG A 28 -19.57 23.27 -1.88
C ARG A 28 -18.42 24.21 -2.22
N GLU A 29 -18.25 25.31 -1.50
CA GLU A 29 -17.18 26.29 -1.75
C GLU A 29 -15.87 25.96 -1.01
N GLN A 30 -15.89 25.01 -0.05
CA GLN A 30 -14.70 24.53 0.66
C GLN A 30 -14.13 23.20 0.13
N THR A 31 -14.85 22.51 -0.75
CA THR A 31 -14.25 21.52 -1.64
C THR A 31 -13.46 22.28 -2.69
N ASP A 32 -12.13 22.15 -2.67
CA ASP A 32 -11.24 22.73 -3.69
C ASP A 32 -11.80 22.43 -5.09
N PRO A 33 -12.38 23.41 -5.80
CA PRO A 33 -13.17 23.17 -7.00
C PRO A 33 -12.32 22.86 -8.24
N TYR A 34 -11.02 22.61 -8.05
CA TYR A 34 -10.04 22.40 -9.12
C TYR A 34 -9.41 21.01 -9.15
N LEU A 35 -10.12 19.96 -8.74
CA LEU A 35 -9.81 18.62 -9.27
C LEU A 35 -10.44 18.46 -10.66
N ILE A 36 -9.94 19.23 -11.62
CA ILE A 36 -10.25 19.01 -13.04
C ILE A 36 -9.43 17.80 -13.48
N LEU A 37 -10.06 16.64 -13.54
CA LEU A 37 -9.52 15.48 -14.24
C LEU A 37 -9.23 15.91 -15.69
N PRO A 38 -7.98 15.85 -16.18
CA PRO A 38 -7.70 16.23 -17.56
C PRO A 38 -8.49 15.30 -18.51
N PRO A 39 -9.03 15.82 -19.63
CA PRO A 39 -9.58 14.95 -20.66
C PRO A 39 -8.49 13.98 -21.11
N GLY A 40 -8.84 12.69 -21.16
CA GLY A 40 -7.92 11.60 -21.43
C GLY A 40 -6.96 11.92 -22.57
N SER A 41 -5.67 12.00 -22.25
CA SER A 41 -4.65 12.20 -23.26
C SER A 41 -4.67 11.00 -24.22
N PRO A 42 -4.67 11.21 -25.54
CA PRO A 42 -4.76 10.13 -26.49
C PRO A 42 -3.54 9.21 -26.36
N ASN A 43 -3.82 7.91 -26.20
CA ASN A 43 -2.87 6.79 -26.21
C ASN A 43 -1.59 7.11 -27.01
N THR A 44 -0.51 7.43 -26.29
CA THR A 44 0.86 7.30 -26.80
C THR A 44 1.42 5.91 -26.47
N ASP A 45 0.61 4.86 -26.65
CA ASP A 45 1.08 3.48 -26.72
C ASP A 45 1.38 3.14 -28.18
N LYS A 46 2.40 3.79 -28.75
CA LYS A 46 3.00 3.33 -30.02
C LYS A 46 4.24 2.52 -29.70
N GLY A 47 4.03 1.27 -29.30
CA GLY A 47 5.11 0.29 -29.12
C GLY A 47 4.83 -0.87 -28.15
N GLY A 48 3.78 -0.78 -27.33
CA GLY A 48 3.40 -1.86 -26.42
C GLY A 48 2.76 -3.01 -27.18
N ARG A 49 3.34 -4.22 -27.08
CA ARG A 49 2.66 -5.45 -27.49
C ARG A 49 1.34 -5.54 -26.71
N LEU A 50 0.24 -5.87 -27.39
CA LEU A 50 -1.07 -6.07 -26.73
C LEU A 50 -0.91 -7.12 -25.62
N SER A 51 -1.46 -6.81 -24.44
CA SER A 51 -1.45 -7.72 -23.29
C SER A 51 -2.07 -9.05 -23.69
N GLN A 52 -1.35 -10.14 -23.46
CA GLN A 52 -1.77 -11.50 -23.78
C GLN A 52 -2.42 -12.13 -22.58
N ASP A 53 -3.51 -12.85 -22.81
CA ASP A 53 -4.16 -13.65 -21.77
C ASP A 53 -3.30 -14.88 -21.42
N LEU A 54 -2.98 -15.03 -20.14
CA LEU A 54 -2.22 -16.17 -19.60
C LEU A 54 -3.12 -17.17 -18.85
N GLY A 55 -4.43 -16.93 -18.81
CA GLY A 55 -5.41 -17.79 -18.16
C GLY A 55 -5.58 -17.53 -16.66
N ALA A 56 -6.55 -18.22 -16.05
CA ALA A 56 -6.81 -18.14 -14.63
C ALA A 56 -5.77 -18.93 -13.81
N LYS A 57 -5.40 -18.39 -12.65
CA LYS A 57 -4.55 -19.02 -11.64
C LYS A 57 -5.32 -19.14 -10.33
N SER A 58 -5.20 -20.30 -9.69
CA SER A 58 -5.79 -20.65 -8.40
C SER A 58 -4.69 -20.60 -7.35
N PHE A 59 -4.86 -19.76 -6.34
CA PHE A 59 -3.88 -19.54 -5.28
C PHE A 59 -4.39 -20.06 -3.93
N SER A 60 -3.46 -20.61 -3.14
CA SER A 60 -3.68 -20.97 -1.73
C SER A 60 -2.58 -20.41 -0.84
N LEU A 61 -2.94 -20.09 0.41
CA LEU A 61 -1.98 -19.61 1.40
C LEU A 61 -1.02 -20.76 1.76
N ARG A 62 0.29 -20.50 1.65
CA ARG A 62 1.33 -21.49 1.93
C ARG A 62 2.12 -21.16 3.18
N HIS A 63 2.44 -19.89 3.38
CA HIS A 63 3.31 -19.46 4.47
C HIS A 63 2.83 -18.14 5.06
N ILE A 64 3.08 -17.96 6.35
CA ILE A 64 2.94 -16.66 7.02
C ILE A 64 4.28 -16.33 7.64
N TYR A 65 4.82 -15.17 7.25
CA TYR A 65 6.04 -14.60 7.82
C TYR A 65 5.67 -13.50 8.79
N HIS A 66 6.43 -13.40 9.88
CA HIS A 66 6.36 -12.32 10.84
C HIS A 66 7.76 -11.78 11.09
N HIS A 67 7.91 -10.49 10.86
CA HIS A 67 9.12 -9.75 11.18
C HIS A 67 8.80 -8.71 12.26
N GLY A 68 9.39 -8.87 13.44
CA GLY A 68 9.22 -7.93 14.54
C GLY A 68 9.85 -6.58 14.23
N TYR A 69 9.38 -5.54 14.93
CA TYR A 69 9.71 -4.16 14.60
C TYR A 69 10.30 -3.37 15.78
N GLN A 70 9.51 -2.96 16.77
CA GLN A 70 9.96 -2.12 17.89
C GLN A 70 10.50 -2.97 19.03
N LYS A 71 9.69 -3.90 19.51
CA LYS A 71 10.02 -4.67 20.71
C LYS A 71 11.02 -5.78 20.42
N TYR A 72 10.96 -6.31 19.19
CA TYR A 72 11.78 -7.43 18.74
C TYR A 72 12.26 -7.22 17.29
N PRO A 73 13.12 -6.22 17.01
CA PRO A 73 13.56 -5.90 15.64
C PRO A 73 14.28 -7.06 14.93
N ASP A 74 14.93 -7.95 15.68
CA ASP A 74 15.65 -9.10 15.12
C ASP A 74 14.76 -10.34 14.98
N LEU A 75 13.50 -10.28 15.42
CA LEU A 75 12.57 -11.39 15.34
C LEU A 75 12.15 -11.59 13.89
N HIS A 76 12.47 -12.75 13.33
CA HIS A 76 12.02 -13.14 12.00
C HIS A 76 11.61 -14.61 12.01
N LYS A 77 10.31 -14.85 12.01
CA LYS A 77 9.71 -16.19 12.08
C LYS A 77 8.79 -16.45 10.90
N TYR A 78 8.58 -17.72 10.58
CA TYR A 78 7.58 -18.15 9.61
C TYR A 78 6.84 -19.38 10.11
N ILE A 79 5.65 -19.60 9.57
CA ILE A 79 4.87 -20.82 9.75
C ILE A 79 4.40 -21.30 8.38
N ASP A 80 4.53 -22.60 8.13
CA ASP A 80 3.99 -23.24 6.93
C ASP A 80 2.54 -23.67 7.20
N ILE A 81 1.67 -23.44 6.23
CA ILE A 81 0.26 -23.82 6.30
C ILE A 81 0.09 -25.24 5.76
N VAL A 82 -0.62 -26.08 6.53
CA VAL A 82 -0.90 -27.45 6.10
C VAL A 82 -1.97 -27.40 5.01
N PRO A 83 -1.80 -28.12 3.88
CA PRO A 83 -2.85 -28.26 2.88
C PRO A 83 -4.16 -28.76 3.53
N ASP A 84 -5.29 -28.19 3.13
CA ASP A 84 -6.64 -28.53 3.63
C ASP A 84 -6.94 -28.16 5.11
N GLU A 85 -6.06 -27.39 5.75
CA GLU A 85 -6.33 -26.81 7.07
C GLU A 85 -7.45 -25.75 6.99
N GLU A 86 -8.44 -25.82 7.89
CA GLU A 86 -9.51 -24.81 7.96
C GLU A 86 -8.92 -23.48 8.45
N LEU A 87 -8.64 -22.59 7.52
CA LEU A 87 -8.22 -21.22 7.80
C LEU A 87 -9.45 -20.35 8.08
N ARG A 88 -9.29 -19.36 8.96
CA ARG A 88 -10.30 -18.34 9.19
C ARG A 88 -9.80 -17.00 8.67
N VAL A 89 -10.73 -16.20 8.16
CA VAL A 89 -10.49 -14.84 7.68
C VAL A 89 -11.28 -13.85 8.54
N THR A 90 -10.62 -12.83 9.09
CA THR A 90 -11.26 -11.67 9.71
C THR A 90 -11.12 -10.40 8.85
N GLY A 91 -12.25 -9.82 8.45
CA GLY A 91 -12.25 -8.53 7.75
C GLY A 91 -12.12 -7.33 8.70
N ASP A 92 -12.40 -7.51 9.97
CA ASP A 92 -12.69 -6.46 10.94
C ASP A 92 -11.72 -6.47 12.13
N TYR A 93 -10.49 -6.93 11.90
CA TYR A 93 -9.40 -6.94 12.88
C TYR A 93 -9.67 -7.83 14.11
N GLY A 94 -10.37 -8.95 13.90
CA GLY A 94 -10.59 -9.99 14.91
C GLY A 94 -11.96 -9.92 15.59
N GLU A 95 -12.86 -9.03 15.17
CA GLU A 95 -14.23 -8.95 15.70
C GLU A 95 -15.10 -10.10 15.18
N THR A 96 -14.96 -10.45 13.89
CA THR A 96 -15.65 -11.56 13.25
C THR A 96 -14.70 -12.39 12.40
N TYR A 97 -15.07 -13.67 12.24
CA TYR A 97 -14.25 -14.66 11.55
C TYR A 97 -15.12 -15.53 10.66
N GLU A 98 -14.76 -15.59 9.39
CA GLU A 98 -15.39 -16.43 8.37
C GLU A 98 -14.43 -17.54 7.92
N THR A 99 -14.95 -18.63 7.35
CA THR A 99 -14.09 -19.65 6.74
C THR A 99 -13.38 -19.07 5.52
N ALA A 100 -12.06 -19.23 5.44
CA ALA A 100 -11.29 -18.78 4.30
C ALA A 100 -11.76 -19.50 3.02
N PRO A 101 -11.83 -18.81 1.87
CA PRO A 101 -12.14 -19.47 0.62
C PRO A 101 -11.06 -20.52 0.27
N GLY A 102 -11.49 -21.71 -0.14
CA GLY A 102 -10.58 -22.82 -0.45
C GLY A 102 -9.64 -22.57 -1.64
N SER A 103 -9.98 -21.62 -2.52
CA SER A 103 -9.09 -21.13 -3.58
C SER A 103 -9.35 -19.65 -3.86
N LEU A 104 -8.27 -18.92 -4.15
CA LEU A 104 -8.28 -17.53 -4.58
C LEU A 104 -7.94 -17.46 -6.07
N GLU A 105 -8.95 -17.23 -6.90
CA GLU A 105 -8.77 -17.16 -8.36
C GLU A 105 -8.43 -15.76 -8.86
N VAL A 106 -7.46 -15.70 -9.77
CA VAL A 106 -6.97 -14.48 -10.43
C VAL A 106 -6.76 -14.75 -11.91
N GLN A 107 -7.22 -13.84 -12.78
CA GLN A 107 -6.87 -13.86 -14.19
C GLN A 107 -5.46 -13.29 -14.40
N ALA A 108 -4.59 -14.03 -15.08
CA ALA A 108 -3.23 -13.62 -15.39
C ALA A 108 -3.13 -13.07 -16.82
N VAL A 109 -2.30 -12.05 -17.02
CA VAL A 109 -2.01 -11.46 -18.33
C VAL A 109 -0.54 -11.05 -18.43
N THR A 110 -0.04 -10.82 -19.64
CA THR A 110 1.28 -10.21 -19.80
C THR A 110 1.20 -8.70 -19.54
N THR A 111 2.17 -8.18 -18.78
CA THR A 111 2.30 -6.76 -18.48
C THR A 111 3.72 -6.29 -18.77
N ASN A 112 3.85 -5.09 -19.32
CA ASN A 112 5.16 -4.48 -19.57
C ASN A 112 5.61 -3.73 -18.33
N ILE A 113 6.84 -3.97 -17.89
CA ILE A 113 7.46 -3.28 -16.75
C ILE A 113 8.83 -2.74 -17.15
N GLN A 114 9.02 -1.43 -16.97
CA GLN A 114 10.33 -0.79 -17.05
C GLN A 114 11.05 -0.91 -15.72
N ARG A 115 12.12 -1.71 -15.70
CA ARG A 115 12.85 -2.10 -14.47
C ARG A 115 14.36 -2.20 -14.70
N LEU A 116 15.10 -2.37 -13.61
CA LEU A 116 16.54 -2.58 -13.66
C LEU A 116 16.87 -3.96 -14.24
N ALA A 117 17.87 -3.99 -15.12
CA ALA A 117 18.42 -5.23 -15.68
C ALA A 117 19.09 -6.08 -14.59
N LYS A 118 19.82 -5.41 -13.68
CA LYS A 118 20.48 -6.02 -12.53
C LYS A 118 19.72 -5.67 -11.26
N ARG A 119 19.19 -6.70 -10.61
CA ARG A 119 18.26 -6.58 -9.49
C ARG A 119 18.49 -7.64 -8.41
N LYS A 120 19.69 -8.22 -8.35
CA LYS A 120 20.06 -9.12 -7.24
C LYS A 120 20.15 -8.29 -5.94
N PRO A 121 19.99 -8.91 -4.76
CA PRO A 121 20.09 -8.22 -3.48
C PRO A 121 21.30 -7.28 -3.40
N ALA A 122 22.50 -7.78 -3.71
CA ALA A 122 23.74 -7.02 -3.69
C ALA A 122 23.82 -5.87 -4.71
N ASP A 123 23.12 -5.97 -5.85
CA ASP A 123 23.06 -4.87 -6.82
C ASP A 123 22.21 -3.72 -6.27
N ILE A 124 21.07 -4.05 -5.68
CA ILE A 124 20.17 -3.07 -5.05
C ILE A 124 20.81 -2.45 -3.81
N ASP A 125 21.49 -3.23 -2.97
CA ASP A 125 22.16 -2.73 -1.76
C ASP A 125 23.21 -1.66 -2.10
N ARG A 126 23.95 -1.84 -3.20
CA ARG A 126 24.91 -0.82 -3.68
C ARG A 126 24.23 0.48 -4.09
N LEU A 127 23.05 0.41 -4.71
CA LEU A 127 22.29 1.60 -5.11
C LEU A 127 21.72 2.34 -3.91
N LEU A 128 21.19 1.62 -2.92
CA LEU A 128 20.68 2.20 -1.68
C LEU A 128 21.81 2.79 -0.83
N GLN A 129 22.95 2.10 -0.73
CA GLN A 129 24.15 2.61 -0.07
C GLN A 129 24.68 3.87 -0.74
N HIS A 130 24.65 3.95 -2.07
CA HIS A 130 24.99 5.18 -2.79
C HIS A 130 24.09 6.34 -2.36
N ALA A 131 22.78 6.12 -2.29
CA ALA A 131 21.83 7.14 -1.85
C ALA A 131 22.07 7.58 -0.40
N GLU A 132 22.41 6.64 0.47
CA GLU A 132 22.76 6.94 1.86
C GLU A 132 24.02 7.80 1.98
N ILE A 133 25.08 7.47 1.22
CA ILE A 133 26.36 8.19 1.26
C ILE A 133 26.26 9.58 0.61
N HIS A 134 25.56 9.69 -0.51
CA HIS A 134 25.53 10.91 -1.33
C HIS A 134 24.28 11.76 -1.13
N GLY A 135 23.29 11.28 -0.38
CA GLY A 135 22.02 11.97 -0.13
C GLY A 135 21.09 12.05 -1.35
N ALA A 136 21.39 11.33 -2.42
CA ALA A 136 20.62 11.35 -3.67
C ALA A 136 20.69 10.02 -4.41
N ALA A 137 19.63 9.69 -5.16
CA ALA A 137 19.57 8.47 -5.97
C ALA A 137 20.69 8.43 -7.03
N ALA A 138 21.24 7.23 -7.27
CA ALA A 138 22.24 7.03 -8.31
C ALA A 138 21.67 7.33 -9.71
N THR A 139 22.43 8.06 -10.53
CA THR A 139 22.11 8.24 -11.95
C THR A 139 22.64 7.05 -12.74
N LEU A 140 21.76 6.33 -13.42
CA LEU A 140 22.10 5.12 -14.16
C LEU A 140 21.95 5.33 -15.68
N PRO A 141 22.85 4.76 -16.50
CA PRO A 141 22.72 4.83 -17.96
C PRO A 141 21.50 4.04 -18.44
N SER A 142 21.03 4.33 -19.66
CA SER A 142 19.90 3.61 -20.28
C SER A 142 20.12 2.11 -20.38
N SER A 143 21.38 1.66 -20.53
CA SER A 143 21.75 0.24 -20.55
C SER A 143 21.52 -0.50 -19.23
N SER A 144 21.28 0.21 -18.12
CA SER A 144 20.90 -0.39 -16.84
C SER A 144 19.41 -0.71 -16.72
N TRP A 145 18.61 -0.27 -17.69
CA TRP A 145 17.16 -0.42 -17.70
C TRP A 145 16.70 -1.29 -18.86
N THR A 146 15.67 -2.09 -18.60
CA THR A 146 14.98 -2.88 -19.61
C THR A 146 13.48 -2.63 -19.53
N THR A 147 12.77 -2.97 -20.60
CA THR A 147 11.31 -3.11 -20.57
C THR A 147 11.02 -4.58 -20.80
N ASP A 148 10.57 -5.25 -19.76
CA ASP A 148 10.34 -6.69 -19.76
C ASP A 148 8.83 -6.94 -19.84
N GLU A 149 8.43 -7.89 -20.68
CA GLU A 149 7.08 -8.47 -20.67
C GLU A 149 7.07 -9.56 -19.58
N VAL A 150 6.24 -9.39 -18.55
CA VAL A 150 6.17 -10.29 -17.40
C VAL A 150 4.75 -10.76 -17.14
N SER A 151 4.61 -11.90 -16.48
CA SER A 151 3.33 -12.38 -15.96
C SER A 151 2.84 -11.44 -14.85
N GLY A 152 1.59 -10.98 -14.91
CA GLY A 152 0.98 -10.12 -13.91
C GLY A 152 -0.52 -10.38 -13.76
N PRO A 153 -1.15 -9.95 -12.65
CA PRO A 153 -2.59 -10.03 -12.49
C PRO A 153 -3.31 -9.07 -13.46
N ASN A 154 -4.48 -9.48 -13.95
CA ASN A 154 -5.33 -8.64 -14.77
C ASN A 154 -6.01 -7.56 -13.91
N VAL A 155 -5.47 -6.35 -13.97
CA VAL A 155 -5.97 -5.18 -13.23
C VAL A 155 -7.31 -4.64 -13.72
N THR A 156 -7.78 -5.09 -14.89
CA THR A 156 -9.10 -4.71 -15.44
C THR A 156 -10.20 -5.70 -15.05
N ASP A 157 -9.82 -6.89 -14.58
CA ASP A 157 -10.75 -7.91 -14.10
C ASP A 157 -11.14 -7.65 -12.64
N LYS A 158 -12.43 -7.35 -12.42
CA LYS A 158 -12.97 -7.05 -11.08
C LYS A 158 -12.70 -8.19 -10.09
N LYS A 159 -12.85 -9.45 -10.53
CA LYS A 159 -12.63 -10.62 -9.66
C LYS A 159 -11.17 -10.68 -9.19
N SER A 160 -10.22 -10.48 -10.09
CA SER A 160 -8.79 -10.41 -9.77
C SER A 160 -8.47 -9.30 -8.78
N VAL A 161 -9.03 -8.09 -8.98
CA VAL A 161 -8.83 -6.96 -8.05
C VAL A 161 -9.39 -7.27 -6.66
N VAL A 162 -10.60 -7.82 -6.57
CA VAL A 162 -11.21 -8.24 -5.29
C VAL A 162 -10.38 -9.35 -4.62
N THR A 163 -9.91 -10.34 -5.38
CA THR A 163 -9.06 -11.40 -4.86
C THR A 163 -7.75 -10.85 -4.30
N PHE A 164 -7.11 -9.90 -4.99
CA PHE A 164 -5.91 -9.23 -4.47
C PHE A 164 -6.20 -8.37 -3.24
N ALA A 165 -7.36 -7.73 -3.15
CA ALA A 165 -7.78 -7.02 -1.95
C ALA A 165 -7.93 -7.98 -0.75
N LYS A 166 -8.46 -9.18 -0.99
CA LYS A 166 -8.53 -10.25 0.02
C LYS A 166 -7.14 -10.74 0.43
N MET A 167 -6.21 -10.94 -0.51
CA MET A 167 -4.81 -11.29 -0.20
C MET A 167 -4.05 -10.17 0.53
N ALA A 168 -4.37 -8.91 0.23
CA ALA A 168 -3.84 -7.72 0.91
C ALA A 168 -4.45 -7.51 2.31
N SER A 169 -5.59 -8.14 2.58
CA SER A 169 -6.25 -8.05 3.86
C SER A 169 -5.44 -8.75 4.94
N ASN A 170 -5.63 -8.31 6.18
CA ASN A 170 -5.00 -8.85 7.37
C ASN A 170 -5.69 -10.13 7.90
N ALA A 171 -6.51 -10.78 7.07
CA ALA A 171 -7.60 -11.58 7.61
C ALA A 171 -7.19 -12.98 8.07
N TYR A 172 -6.15 -13.57 7.51
CA TYR A 172 -5.88 -15.00 7.67
C TYR A 172 -5.32 -15.31 9.06
N GLU A 173 -6.15 -15.86 9.93
CA GLU A 173 -5.79 -16.28 11.29
C GLU A 173 -5.84 -17.80 11.45
N LYS A 174 -4.88 -18.28 12.25
CA LYS A 174 -4.83 -19.64 12.79
C LYS A 174 -5.22 -19.59 14.26
N ASP A 175 -5.87 -20.62 14.76
CA ASP A 175 -6.18 -20.76 16.19
C ASP A 175 -4.89 -20.56 17.05
N GLU A 176 -4.99 -19.69 18.07
CA GLU A 176 -3.87 -19.21 18.92
C GLU A 176 -3.10 -20.35 19.62
N SER A 177 -3.71 -21.53 19.71
CA SER A 177 -3.15 -22.73 20.32
C SER A 177 -2.14 -23.50 19.45
N SER A 178 -1.83 -23.04 18.24
CA SER A 178 -1.08 -23.82 17.25
C SER A 178 0.44 -23.74 17.42
N PRO A 179 1.12 -24.80 17.90
CA PRO A 179 2.57 -24.89 17.82
C PRO A 179 3.01 -24.99 16.35
N GLY A 180 4.06 -24.26 15.93
CA GLY A 180 4.58 -24.41 14.56
C GLY A 180 5.44 -23.30 13.98
N TRP A 181 5.62 -22.18 14.68
CA TRP A 181 6.51 -21.11 14.23
C TRP A 181 7.97 -21.56 14.21
N LYS A 182 8.67 -21.28 13.12
CA LYS A 182 10.08 -21.60 12.86
C LYS A 182 10.88 -20.31 12.67
N ASP A 183 12.13 -20.30 13.12
CA ASP A 183 13.02 -19.16 12.89
C ASP A 183 13.51 -19.12 11.44
N VAL A 184 13.56 -17.93 10.85
CA VAL A 184 14.03 -17.72 9.47
C VAL A 184 15.57 -17.65 9.40
N LYS A 185 16.21 -17.05 10.42
CA LYS A 185 17.67 -17.00 10.59
C LYS A 185 18.00 -17.87 11.81
N GLY A 186 18.75 -18.96 11.64
CA GLY A 186 18.95 -20.03 12.63
C GLY A 186 19.72 -19.66 13.90
N GLY A 187 19.21 -18.72 14.71
CA GLY A 187 19.78 -18.36 15.99
C GLY A 187 18.70 -17.81 16.92
N PHE A 188 18.68 -18.35 18.15
CA PHE A 188 17.91 -17.93 19.33
C PHE A 188 16.59 -18.66 19.60
N ASN A 189 16.68 -19.63 20.51
CA ASN A 189 15.58 -20.40 21.10
C ASN A 189 14.82 -19.53 22.11
N TYR A 190 13.78 -18.82 21.67
CA TYR A 190 12.79 -18.23 22.57
C TYR A 190 11.68 -19.26 22.83
N THR A 191 11.63 -19.77 24.06
CA THR A 191 10.67 -20.79 24.52
C THR A 191 9.30 -20.26 24.96
N ASP A 192 9.00 -18.98 24.77
CA ASP A 192 7.74 -18.40 25.25
C ASP A 192 6.66 -18.35 24.15
N ALA A 193 5.44 -18.69 24.56
CA ALA A 193 4.21 -18.71 23.76
C ALA A 193 4.08 -17.44 22.90
N PHE A 194 4.40 -17.58 21.62
CA PHE A 194 4.43 -16.48 20.66
C PHE A 194 3.24 -16.61 19.70
N GLY A 195 2.33 -15.63 19.74
CA GLY A 195 1.05 -15.65 19.03
C GLY A 195 0.68 -14.31 18.38
N TRP A 196 -0.47 -14.33 17.69
CA TRP A 196 -1.06 -13.34 16.77
C TRP A 196 -1.16 -11.87 17.22
N GLN A 197 -0.73 -11.51 18.43
CA GLN A 197 -1.00 -10.21 19.06
C GLN A 197 0.22 -9.27 19.23
N GLN A 198 1.34 -9.48 18.54
CA GLN A 198 2.55 -8.64 18.72
C GLN A 198 2.91 -7.77 17.50
N ASP A 199 3.57 -6.66 17.82
CA ASP A 199 4.16 -5.64 16.94
C ASP A 199 5.07 -6.23 15.85
N GLY A 200 4.88 -5.78 14.59
CA GLY A 200 5.67 -6.23 13.45
C GLY A 200 4.94 -6.17 12.11
N LEU A 201 5.67 -6.48 11.05
CA LEU A 201 5.17 -6.67 9.69
C LEU A 201 4.80 -8.14 9.48
N ARG A 202 3.67 -8.42 8.83
CA ARG A 202 3.30 -9.78 8.41
C ARG A 202 3.25 -9.88 6.89
N GLY A 203 3.77 -10.97 6.35
CA GLY A 203 3.64 -11.32 4.95
C GLY A 203 2.96 -12.66 4.79
N HIS A 204 1.86 -12.68 4.04
CA HIS A 204 1.12 -13.88 3.68
C HIS A 204 1.55 -14.30 2.28
N ILE A 205 2.09 -15.51 2.15
CA ILE A 205 2.64 -16.01 0.90
C ILE A 205 1.64 -16.98 0.30
N PHE A 206 1.03 -16.58 -0.81
CA PHE A 206 0.15 -17.41 -1.60
C PHE A 206 0.94 -17.98 -2.77
N ALA A 207 0.69 -19.24 -3.13
CA ALA A 207 1.31 -19.86 -4.31
C ALA A 207 0.24 -20.51 -5.17
N ASP A 208 0.43 -20.46 -6.49
CA ASP A 208 -0.42 -21.21 -7.42
C ASP A 208 -0.16 -22.72 -7.31
N GLU A 209 -1.04 -23.52 -7.91
CA GLU A 209 -0.97 -25.00 -7.86
C GLU A 209 0.38 -25.57 -8.35
N LYS A 210 1.06 -24.84 -9.25
CA LYS A 210 2.33 -25.25 -9.86
C LYS A 210 3.54 -24.65 -9.15
N ASN A 211 3.35 -23.82 -8.13
CA ASN A 211 4.39 -22.95 -7.56
C ASN A 211 5.14 -22.12 -8.62
N SER A 212 4.50 -21.84 -9.76
CA SER A 212 5.07 -21.04 -10.85
C SER A 212 4.87 -19.55 -10.62
N THR A 213 3.89 -19.18 -9.79
CA THR A 213 3.63 -17.81 -9.39
C THR A 213 3.30 -17.76 -7.91
N ILE A 214 3.86 -16.77 -7.23
CA ILE A 214 3.57 -16.48 -5.84
C ILE A 214 3.05 -15.06 -5.68
N VAL A 215 2.17 -14.85 -4.71
CA VAL A 215 1.71 -13.52 -4.28
C VAL A 215 2.17 -13.29 -2.85
N ILE A 216 2.86 -12.18 -2.62
CA ILE A 216 3.23 -11.71 -1.28
C ILE A 216 2.21 -10.65 -0.86
N GLY A 217 1.30 -11.02 0.04
CA GLY A 217 0.35 -10.13 0.68
C GLY A 217 0.96 -9.49 1.93
N LEU A 218 1.29 -8.20 1.87
CA LEU A 218 1.89 -7.47 2.98
C LEU A 218 0.83 -6.76 3.81
N LYS A 219 0.79 -7.14 5.09
CA LYS A 219 -0.04 -6.50 6.11
C LYS A 219 0.75 -5.37 6.76
N GLY A 220 0.21 -4.15 6.70
CA GLY A 220 0.69 -3.02 7.51
C GLY A 220 0.44 -3.27 9.01
N THR A 221 1.28 -2.71 9.86
CA THR A 221 1.05 -2.74 11.32
C THR A 221 -0.27 -2.07 11.64
N SER A 222 -1.08 -2.67 12.52
CA SER A 222 -2.17 -1.98 13.18
C SER A 222 -1.54 -0.80 13.90
N VAL A 223 -1.67 0.42 13.35
CA VAL A 223 -1.33 1.58 14.16
C VAL A 223 -2.26 1.52 15.37
N PRO A 224 -1.75 1.63 16.61
CA PRO A 224 -2.56 1.46 17.82
C PRO A 224 -3.85 2.30 17.78
N PHE A 225 -3.82 3.43 17.09
CA PHE A 225 -4.94 4.34 16.87
C PHE A 225 -6.16 3.74 16.16
N PHE A 226 -6.02 2.72 15.30
CA PHE A 226 -7.19 2.08 14.66
C PHE A 226 -7.94 1.13 15.60
N ASP A 227 -7.31 0.71 16.71
CA ASP A 227 -7.84 -0.27 17.67
C ASP A 227 -8.12 0.36 19.06
N ASP A 228 -7.32 1.34 19.54
CA ASP A 228 -7.52 2.07 20.80
C ASP A 228 -6.82 3.46 20.81
N PRO A 229 -7.55 4.58 20.98
CA PRO A 229 -6.99 5.95 20.94
C PRO A 229 -6.14 6.35 22.17
N THR A 230 -5.91 5.49 23.17
CA THR A 230 -5.29 5.87 24.45
C THR A 230 -3.78 5.59 24.59
N THR A 231 -3.11 4.99 23.61
CA THR A 231 -1.75 4.42 23.76
C THR A 231 -0.59 5.26 23.14
N MET A 232 -0.70 6.59 23.10
CA MET A 232 0.28 7.48 22.43
C MET A 232 1.64 7.64 23.16
N ASP A 233 2.76 7.41 22.45
CA ASP A 233 4.10 8.00 22.72
C ASP A 233 4.64 8.76 21.46
N PRO A 234 4.82 10.10 21.50
CA PRO A 234 5.20 10.91 20.34
C PRO A 234 6.68 10.84 19.90
N ASP A 235 7.63 10.43 20.75
CA ASP A 235 9.08 10.58 20.48
C ASP A 235 9.67 9.50 19.55
N GLN A 236 8.86 8.50 19.19
CA GLN A 236 9.32 7.29 18.52
C GLN A 236 9.48 7.43 16.98
N SER A 237 8.79 8.37 16.31
CA SER A 237 8.42 8.21 14.88
C SER A 237 9.47 8.45 13.78
N LEU A 238 10.68 8.96 14.07
CA LEU A 238 11.61 9.42 13.00
C LEU A 238 12.81 8.50 12.72
N ARG A 239 13.34 7.77 13.72
CA ARG A 239 14.38 6.73 13.51
C ARG A 239 13.80 5.39 13.01
N GLN A 240 12.48 5.34 12.91
CA GLN A 240 11.64 4.15 12.86
C GLN A 240 11.14 3.79 11.44
N LYS A 241 11.20 4.72 10.49
CA LYS A 241 10.53 4.65 9.17
C LYS A 241 11.32 3.91 8.07
N SER A 242 12.61 3.66 8.25
CA SER A 242 13.42 2.86 7.33
C SER A 242 13.18 1.35 7.51
N HIS A 243 12.82 0.89 8.72
CA HIS A 243 12.81 -0.54 9.07
C HIS A 243 11.78 -1.38 8.31
N TYR A 244 10.58 -0.85 8.02
CA TYR A 244 9.56 -1.62 7.27
C TYR A 244 10.01 -1.96 5.84
N TYR A 245 10.66 -1.02 5.17
CA TYR A 245 11.19 -1.27 3.83
C TYR A 245 12.27 -2.34 3.86
N TRP A 246 13.20 -2.29 4.83
CA TRP A 246 14.22 -3.31 4.98
C TRP A 246 13.64 -4.68 5.38
N ALA A 247 12.68 -4.73 6.30
CA ALA A 247 12.01 -5.96 6.71
C ALA A 247 11.28 -6.64 5.53
N VAL A 248 10.63 -5.85 4.69
CA VAL A 248 9.98 -6.35 3.47
C VAL A 248 11.00 -6.87 2.45
N ARG A 249 12.18 -6.22 2.32
CA ARG A 249 13.25 -6.73 1.46
C ARG A 249 13.80 -8.06 1.97
N ASP A 250 14.03 -8.19 3.27
CA ASP A 250 14.46 -9.44 3.91
C ASP A 250 13.43 -10.55 3.65
N LEU A 251 12.15 -10.26 3.87
CA LEU A 251 11.05 -11.19 3.57
C LEU A 251 11.07 -11.60 2.10
N TYR A 252 11.17 -10.64 1.18
CA TYR A 252 11.24 -10.90 -0.25
C TYR A 252 12.42 -11.82 -0.60
N HIS A 253 13.61 -11.58 -0.03
CA HIS A 253 14.78 -12.44 -0.27
C HIS A 253 14.53 -13.88 0.19
N ASN A 254 14.03 -14.06 1.41
CA ASN A 254 13.73 -15.40 1.95
C ASN A 254 12.69 -16.14 1.11
N VAL A 255 11.68 -15.43 0.60
CA VAL A 255 10.65 -15.99 -0.26
C VAL A 255 11.22 -16.35 -1.63
N THR A 256 12.03 -15.48 -2.25
CA THR A 256 12.68 -15.79 -3.55
C THR A 256 13.75 -16.87 -3.45
N GLU A 257 14.37 -17.06 -2.28
CA GLU A 257 15.27 -18.20 -2.05
C GLU A 257 14.50 -19.52 -1.98
N ARG A 258 13.29 -19.50 -1.40
CA ARG A 258 12.39 -20.65 -1.36
C ARG A 258 11.71 -20.94 -2.70
N TYR A 259 11.46 -19.92 -3.49
CA TYR A 259 10.74 -19.95 -4.77
C TYR A 259 11.60 -19.34 -5.90
N PRO A 260 12.75 -19.96 -6.25
CA PRO A 260 13.76 -19.35 -7.12
C PRO A 260 13.30 -19.15 -8.56
N ASP A 261 12.38 -19.99 -9.05
CA ASP A 261 11.90 -20.00 -10.43
C ASP A 261 10.48 -19.43 -10.59
N SER A 262 9.90 -18.89 -9.51
CA SER A 262 8.52 -18.40 -9.52
C SER A 262 8.44 -16.92 -9.90
N ASP A 263 7.40 -16.55 -10.64
CA ASP A 263 6.99 -15.16 -10.79
C ASP A 263 6.48 -14.62 -9.45
N VAL A 264 6.87 -13.39 -9.09
CA VAL A 264 6.47 -12.78 -7.81
C VAL A 264 5.56 -11.59 -8.05
N TRP A 265 4.36 -11.63 -7.45
CA TRP A 265 3.38 -10.55 -7.43
C TRP A 265 3.21 -10.03 -6.01
N LEU A 266 2.84 -8.75 -5.88
CA LEU A 266 2.67 -8.12 -4.58
C LEU A 266 1.24 -7.63 -4.37
N ALA A 267 0.75 -7.79 -3.15
CA ALA A 267 -0.51 -7.23 -2.68
C ALA A 267 -0.27 -6.49 -1.36
N GLY A 268 -1.00 -5.40 -1.09
CA GLY A 268 -0.89 -4.75 0.22
C GLY A 268 -1.91 -3.66 0.46
N HIS A 269 -2.33 -3.48 1.71
CA HIS A 269 -3.24 -2.43 2.15
C HIS A 269 -2.55 -1.42 3.06
N SER A 270 -2.94 -0.14 2.99
CA SER A 270 -2.42 0.91 3.87
C SER A 270 -0.88 0.98 3.84
N LEU A 271 -0.20 0.91 5.00
CA LEU A 271 1.26 0.81 5.07
C LEU A 271 1.82 -0.39 4.30
N GLY A 272 1.12 -1.53 4.32
CA GLY A 272 1.45 -2.72 3.53
C GLY A 272 1.45 -2.45 2.02
N GLY A 273 0.51 -1.62 1.57
CA GLY A 273 0.44 -1.14 0.18
C GLY A 273 1.65 -0.27 -0.18
N VAL A 274 2.02 0.67 0.70
CA VAL A 274 3.21 1.53 0.52
C VAL A 274 4.48 0.70 0.37
N VAL A 275 4.72 -0.25 1.26
CA VAL A 275 5.94 -1.07 1.18
C VAL A 275 5.91 -2.05 0.00
N SER A 276 4.74 -2.54 -0.40
CA SER A 276 4.55 -3.33 -1.62
C SER A 276 4.91 -2.52 -2.87
N SER A 277 4.46 -1.25 -2.99
CA SER A 277 4.81 -0.43 -4.16
C SER A 277 6.29 -0.05 -4.19
N LEU A 278 6.90 0.25 -3.04
CA LEU A 278 8.33 0.49 -2.94
C LEU A 278 9.15 -0.75 -3.33
N LEU A 279 8.76 -1.93 -2.84
CA LEU A 279 9.39 -3.20 -3.23
C LEU A 279 9.23 -3.47 -4.74
N ALA A 280 8.05 -3.18 -5.29
CA ALA A 280 7.76 -3.30 -6.71
C ALA A 280 8.64 -2.40 -7.57
N LEU A 281 8.86 -1.15 -7.16
CA LEU A 281 9.76 -0.22 -7.85
C LEU A 281 11.23 -0.67 -7.79
N THR A 282 11.63 -1.27 -6.67
CA THR A 282 12.99 -1.76 -6.44
C THR A 282 13.34 -2.96 -7.31
N TYR A 283 12.44 -3.96 -7.38
CA TYR A 283 12.71 -5.22 -8.08
C TYR A 283 11.99 -5.34 -9.44
N GLY A 284 11.10 -4.40 -9.78
CA GLY A 284 10.32 -4.40 -11.01
C GLY A 284 9.27 -5.52 -11.03
N LEU A 285 8.38 -5.51 -10.03
CA LEU A 285 7.37 -6.54 -9.79
C LEU A 285 5.95 -5.99 -10.04
N PRO A 286 5.01 -6.80 -10.54
CA PRO A 286 3.59 -6.44 -10.54
C PRO A 286 3.06 -6.27 -9.12
N ALA A 287 2.37 -5.17 -8.84
CA ALA A 287 1.83 -4.89 -7.52
C ALA A 287 0.45 -4.22 -7.57
N LEU A 288 -0.49 -4.75 -6.79
CA LEU A 288 -1.81 -4.15 -6.55
C LEU A 288 -1.87 -3.73 -5.08
N THR A 289 -2.10 -2.45 -4.86
CA THR A 289 -2.19 -1.89 -3.51
C THR A 289 -3.57 -1.29 -3.29
N PHE A 290 -4.02 -1.30 -2.04
CA PHE A 290 -5.37 -0.88 -1.66
C PHE A 290 -5.29 0.16 -0.55
N GLU A 291 -5.91 1.31 -0.75
CA GLU A 291 -5.85 2.46 0.15
C GLU A 291 -4.41 2.73 0.64
N ALA A 292 -3.41 2.55 -0.22
CA ALA A 292 -2.06 2.94 0.10
C ALA A 292 -2.04 4.46 0.28
N TYR A 293 -1.15 4.99 1.12
CA TYR A 293 -0.93 6.43 1.19
C TYR A 293 0.02 6.89 0.06
N PRO A 294 -0.16 8.08 -0.55
CA PRO A 294 0.76 8.63 -1.56
C PRO A 294 2.26 8.59 -1.20
N GLU A 295 3.02 7.71 -1.83
CA GLU A 295 4.37 7.31 -1.41
C GLU A 295 5.50 7.70 -2.37
N ALA A 296 5.24 8.50 -3.41
CA ALA A 296 6.29 8.91 -4.36
C ALA A 296 7.45 9.66 -3.69
N MET A 297 7.15 10.46 -2.65
CA MET A 297 8.19 11.13 -1.87
C MET A 297 9.03 10.14 -1.04
N ALA A 298 8.42 9.05 -0.54
CA ALA A 298 9.16 8.01 0.17
C ALA A 298 10.11 7.27 -0.79
N ALA A 299 9.67 6.95 -2.01
CA ALA A 299 10.52 6.38 -3.05
C ALA A 299 11.73 7.28 -3.37
N SER A 300 11.49 8.60 -3.48
CA SER A 300 12.57 9.57 -3.69
C SER A 300 13.54 9.66 -2.50
N ARG A 301 13.03 9.63 -1.26
CA ARG A 301 13.85 9.70 -0.03
C ARG A 301 14.68 8.45 0.21
N LEU A 302 14.17 7.28 -0.18
CA LEU A 302 14.94 6.03 -0.22
C LEU A 302 16.04 6.05 -1.29
N GLY A 303 16.02 7.02 -2.19
CA GLY A 303 16.97 7.13 -3.28
C GLY A 303 16.81 6.03 -4.33
N LEU A 304 15.58 5.54 -4.53
CA LEU A 304 15.30 4.59 -5.59
C LEU A 304 15.67 5.23 -6.95
N PRO A 305 16.37 4.52 -7.84
CA PRO A 305 16.78 5.09 -9.11
C PRO A 305 15.56 5.31 -10.01
N THR A 306 15.71 6.28 -10.92
CA THR A 306 14.71 6.59 -11.96
C THR A 306 15.32 6.32 -13.33
N PRO A 307 14.53 5.82 -14.30
CA PRO A 307 15.03 5.57 -15.64
C PRO A 307 15.38 6.88 -16.37
N PRO A 308 16.27 6.84 -17.38
CA PRO A 308 16.51 7.98 -18.24
C PRO A 308 15.22 8.49 -18.88
N GLY A 309 15.11 9.81 -19.04
CA GLY A 309 13.90 10.48 -19.51
C GLY A 309 12.96 10.92 -18.39
N PHE A 310 13.22 10.52 -17.14
CA PHE A 310 12.52 11.02 -15.96
C PHE A 310 13.43 11.91 -15.11
N LYS A 311 12.85 12.91 -14.44
CA LYS A 311 13.57 13.70 -13.44
C LYS A 311 13.93 12.80 -12.25
N ILE A 312 15.17 12.92 -11.76
CA ILE A 312 15.64 12.15 -10.59
C ILE A 312 14.69 12.40 -9.40
N GLY A 313 14.23 11.30 -8.78
CA GLY A 313 13.27 11.33 -7.68
C GLY A 313 11.79 11.52 -8.08
N ALA A 314 11.49 11.76 -9.36
CA ALA A 314 10.10 11.98 -9.83
C ALA A 314 9.38 10.65 -10.14
N HIS A 315 9.26 9.77 -9.15
CA HIS A 315 8.66 8.42 -9.31
C HIS A 315 7.20 8.43 -9.75
N GLN A 316 6.44 9.47 -9.41
CA GLN A 316 5.03 9.65 -9.78
C GLN A 316 4.79 9.76 -11.29
N SER A 317 5.80 10.17 -12.05
CA SER A 317 5.69 10.33 -13.50
C SER A 317 5.93 9.02 -14.27
N ARG A 318 6.39 7.96 -13.59
CA ARG A 318 6.68 6.66 -14.22
C ARG A 318 5.39 5.88 -14.46
N VAL A 319 5.09 5.61 -15.72
CA VAL A 319 3.80 5.00 -16.13
C VAL A 319 3.86 3.47 -16.27
N THR A 320 5.03 2.92 -16.55
CA THR A 320 5.24 1.48 -16.85
C THR A 320 5.95 0.79 -15.69
N THR A 321 5.46 0.97 -14.46
CA THR A 321 6.07 0.40 -13.25
C THR A 321 5.51 -0.97 -12.85
N GLY A 322 4.34 -1.35 -13.37
CA GLY A 322 3.59 -2.52 -12.93
C GLY A 322 2.82 -2.33 -11.61
N VAL A 323 2.83 -1.11 -11.07
CA VAL A 323 2.17 -0.77 -9.80
C VAL A 323 0.83 -0.09 -10.05
N TYR A 324 -0.22 -0.61 -9.40
CA TYR A 324 -1.58 -0.09 -9.44
C TYR A 324 -2.09 0.16 -8.02
N HIS A 325 -2.51 1.39 -7.75
CA HIS A 325 -3.04 1.83 -6.47
C HIS A 325 -4.55 1.98 -6.55
N PHE A 326 -5.29 1.07 -5.92
CA PHE A 326 -6.73 1.14 -5.80
C PHE A 326 -7.10 1.90 -4.54
N GLY A 327 -8.06 2.82 -4.64
CA GLY A 327 -8.62 3.49 -3.47
C GLY A 327 -9.86 4.30 -3.81
N HIS A 328 -10.40 5.04 -2.85
CA HIS A 328 -11.64 5.79 -3.08
C HIS A 328 -11.65 7.23 -2.52
N THR A 329 -12.47 8.10 -3.11
CA THR A 329 -12.47 9.55 -2.78
C THR A 329 -12.87 9.87 -1.35
N ALA A 330 -13.62 9.00 -0.67
CA ALA A 330 -13.98 9.18 0.73
C ALA A 330 -12.86 8.81 1.75
N ASP A 331 -11.74 8.20 1.32
CA ASP A 331 -10.64 7.85 2.21
C ASP A 331 -9.58 8.98 2.22
N PRO A 332 -9.44 9.75 3.31
CA PRO A 332 -8.47 10.81 3.39
C PRO A 332 -7.00 10.32 3.44
N ILE A 333 -6.75 9.04 3.75
CA ILE A 333 -5.39 8.46 3.72
C ILE A 333 -4.96 8.24 2.27
N PHE A 334 -5.75 7.51 1.49
CA PHE A 334 -5.46 7.29 0.07
C PHE A 334 -5.38 8.59 -0.74
N MET A 335 -6.29 9.53 -0.45
CA MET A 335 -6.32 10.84 -1.12
C MET A 335 -5.20 11.77 -0.67
N GLY A 336 -4.46 11.43 0.39
CA GLY A 336 -3.39 12.28 0.92
C GLY A 336 -3.89 13.58 1.55
N THR A 337 -5.10 13.61 2.10
CA THR A 337 -5.71 14.81 2.69
C THR A 337 -5.71 14.80 4.23
N CYS A 338 -5.26 13.71 4.85
CA CYS A 338 -5.11 13.56 6.29
C CYS A 338 -3.86 14.29 6.85
N ASN A 339 -3.76 15.62 6.66
CA ASN A 339 -2.49 16.35 6.83
C ASN A 339 -2.56 17.53 7.83
N GLY A 340 -3.73 17.85 8.37
CA GLY A 340 -3.90 18.99 9.28
C GLY A 340 -3.29 18.74 10.67
N ALA A 341 -2.86 19.79 11.37
CA ALA A 341 -2.26 19.66 12.71
C ALA A 341 -3.15 18.97 13.76
N THR A 342 -4.48 19.07 13.58
CA THR A 342 -5.50 18.36 14.39
C THR A 342 -6.07 17.14 13.66
N SER A 343 -5.53 16.77 12.50
CA SER A 343 -5.96 15.56 11.81
C SER A 343 -5.54 14.34 12.61
N PHE A 344 -6.36 13.32 12.57
CA PHE A 344 -6.09 12.07 13.28
C PHE A 344 -4.76 11.42 12.83
N CYS A 345 -4.34 11.59 11.57
CA CYS A 345 -3.02 11.11 11.13
C CYS A 345 -1.88 11.91 11.76
N SER A 346 -1.99 13.24 11.85
CA SER A 346 -0.98 14.07 12.52
C SER A 346 -0.93 13.84 14.02
N ILE A 347 -2.08 13.59 14.65
CA ILE A 347 -2.19 13.17 16.05
C ILE A 347 -1.52 11.79 16.24
N GLY A 348 -1.69 10.87 15.29
CA GLY A 348 -1.00 9.56 15.26
C GLY A 348 0.48 9.60 14.85
N GLY A 349 1.11 10.78 14.74
CA GLY A 349 2.53 10.92 14.39
C GLY A 349 2.85 10.83 12.88
N TYR A 350 1.83 10.88 12.02
CA TYR A 350 1.94 10.87 10.56
C TYR A 350 1.48 12.21 9.96
N ALA A 351 2.43 13.09 9.66
CA ALA A 351 2.18 14.29 8.85
C ALA A 351 2.69 14.03 7.44
N PHE A 352 1.77 13.75 6.52
CA PHE A 352 2.16 13.40 5.16
C PHE A 352 2.36 14.65 4.29
N GLN A 353 3.48 14.68 3.56
CA GLN A 353 3.91 15.83 2.76
C GLN A 353 3.74 15.63 1.25
N GLY A 354 3.45 14.40 0.80
CA GLY A 354 3.30 14.06 -0.62
C GLY A 354 1.85 13.76 -0.97
N LEU A 355 1.38 14.25 -2.12
CA LEU A 355 0.05 13.97 -2.67
C LEU A 355 0.07 12.97 -3.84
N CYS A 356 1.26 12.46 -4.18
CA CYS A 356 1.45 11.63 -5.37
C CYS A 356 1.78 10.18 -5.01
N HIS A 357 1.03 9.28 -5.62
CA HIS A 357 1.34 7.86 -5.74
C HIS A 357 2.42 7.62 -6.78
N THR A 358 3.05 6.45 -6.72
CA THR A 358 3.87 5.95 -7.83
C THR A 358 3.01 5.12 -8.79
N GLY A 359 3.48 4.85 -10.01
CA GLY A 359 2.72 4.04 -10.97
C GLY A 359 1.35 4.64 -11.32
N LYS A 360 0.32 3.80 -11.39
CA LYS A 360 -1.04 4.20 -11.77
C LYS A 360 -2.00 4.18 -10.58
N THR A 361 -2.85 5.19 -10.48
CA THR A 361 -3.94 5.30 -9.51
C THR A 361 -5.27 4.89 -10.13
N CYS A 362 -6.07 4.15 -9.39
CA CYS A 362 -7.34 3.56 -9.80
C CYS A 362 -8.39 3.94 -8.74
N THR A 363 -9.04 5.09 -8.92
CA THR A 363 -9.85 5.72 -7.87
C THR A 363 -11.35 5.53 -8.11
N TYR A 364 -12.06 5.00 -7.11
CA TYR A 364 -13.52 4.97 -7.08
C TYR A 364 -14.08 6.28 -6.50
N ASP A 365 -15.05 6.90 -7.16
CA ASP A 365 -15.63 8.17 -6.69
C ASP A 365 -16.80 7.96 -5.71
N THR A 366 -16.50 7.44 -4.52
CA THR A 366 -17.53 7.17 -3.50
C THR A 366 -18.20 8.43 -2.95
N VAL A 367 -17.51 9.58 -2.97
CA VAL A 367 -18.11 10.87 -2.59
C VAL A 367 -19.10 11.35 -3.64
N GLY A 368 -18.71 11.33 -4.92
CA GLY A 368 -19.56 11.77 -6.03
C GLY A 368 -20.71 10.82 -6.33
N ASP A 369 -20.42 9.52 -6.44
CA ASP A 369 -21.38 8.52 -6.88
C ASP A 369 -22.31 8.05 -5.76
N LEU A 370 -21.77 7.89 -4.54
CA LEU A 370 -22.50 7.31 -3.40
C LEU A 370 -22.84 8.33 -2.31
N GLY A 371 -22.42 9.59 -2.45
CA GLY A 371 -22.68 10.64 -1.47
C GLY A 371 -21.99 10.43 -0.12
N TRP A 372 -20.92 9.63 -0.07
CA TRP A 372 -20.20 9.38 1.16
C TRP A 372 -19.56 10.67 1.69
N ARG A 373 -19.49 10.78 3.01
CA ARG A 373 -18.65 11.81 3.64
C ARG A 373 -17.21 11.33 3.66
N VAL A 374 -16.25 12.23 3.54
CA VAL A 374 -14.84 11.88 3.76
C VAL A 374 -14.64 11.50 5.22
N GLY A 375 -13.99 10.37 5.48
CA GLY A 375 -13.78 9.90 6.86
C GLY A 375 -12.88 8.68 6.95
N LEU A 376 -12.11 8.60 8.04
CA LEU A 376 -11.16 7.51 8.27
C LEU A 376 -11.81 6.14 8.48
N GLY A 377 -13.08 6.10 8.87
CA GLY A 377 -13.83 4.84 8.98
C GLY A 377 -13.94 4.08 7.66
N TYR A 378 -13.75 4.76 6.52
CA TYR A 378 -13.81 4.15 5.20
C TYR A 378 -12.48 3.53 4.75
N HIS A 379 -11.37 3.77 5.44
CA HIS A 379 -10.05 3.21 5.11
C HIS A 379 -9.92 1.70 5.34
N LYS A 380 -10.77 1.12 6.20
CA LYS A 380 -10.68 -0.30 6.58
C LYS A 380 -10.88 -1.20 5.36
N ILE A 381 -9.96 -2.13 5.12
CA ILE A 381 -9.96 -2.98 3.91
C ILE A 381 -11.25 -3.81 3.76
N SER A 382 -11.89 -4.25 4.85
CA SER A 382 -13.20 -4.92 4.78
C SER A 382 -14.30 -4.03 4.23
N ASN A 383 -14.37 -2.78 4.67
CA ASN A 383 -15.31 -1.79 4.14
C ASN A 383 -15.01 -1.52 2.67
N VAL A 384 -13.73 -1.39 2.30
CA VAL A 384 -13.32 -1.21 0.90
C VAL A 384 -13.77 -2.39 0.04
N ILE A 385 -13.55 -3.63 0.48
CA ILE A 385 -13.98 -4.83 -0.26
C ILE A 385 -15.51 -4.85 -0.40
N ARG A 386 -16.24 -4.80 0.72
CA ARG A 386 -17.70 -4.99 0.75
C ARG A 386 -18.48 -3.82 0.15
N ASP A 387 -18.09 -2.60 0.49
CA ASP A 387 -18.89 -1.40 0.24
C ASP A 387 -18.39 -0.59 -0.97
N VAL A 388 -17.20 -0.90 -1.50
CA VAL A 388 -16.65 -0.27 -2.71
C VAL A 388 -16.41 -1.30 -3.81
N LEU A 389 -15.44 -2.20 -3.64
CA LEU A 389 -15.01 -3.11 -4.71
C LEU A 389 -16.14 -4.04 -5.15
N GLU A 390 -16.92 -4.59 -4.22
CA GLU A 390 -18.05 -5.47 -4.55
C GLU A 390 -19.25 -4.68 -5.08
N LYS A 391 -19.46 -3.44 -4.63
CA LYS A 391 -20.58 -2.57 -5.01
C LYS A 391 -20.48 -1.96 -6.41
N TYR A 392 -19.29 -1.57 -6.84
CA TYR A 392 -19.09 -1.01 -8.18
C TYR A 392 -19.06 -2.12 -9.24
N ASP A 393 -19.75 -1.93 -10.37
CA ASP A 393 -19.83 -2.96 -11.42
C ASP A 393 -18.51 -3.14 -12.18
N THR A 394 -17.72 -2.08 -12.30
CA THR A 394 -16.49 -2.06 -13.09
C THR A 394 -15.31 -1.50 -12.29
N VAL A 395 -14.11 -1.93 -12.66
CA VAL A 395 -12.87 -1.33 -12.16
C VAL A 395 -12.68 0.08 -12.74
N PRO A 396 -12.22 1.07 -11.95
CA PRO A 396 -12.01 2.44 -12.43
C PRO A 396 -10.86 2.54 -13.42
N GLN A 397 -10.83 3.64 -14.15
CA GLN A 397 -9.74 3.94 -15.09
C GLN A 397 -8.39 4.05 -14.35
N HIS A 398 -7.33 3.58 -15.01
CA HIS A 398 -5.97 3.64 -14.49
C HIS A 398 -5.30 4.95 -14.92
N LEU A 399 -5.23 5.90 -14.00
CA LEU A 399 -4.72 7.25 -14.26
C LEU A 399 -3.29 7.40 -13.76
N VAL A 400 -2.53 8.27 -14.41
CA VAL A 400 -1.22 8.76 -13.94
C VAL A 400 -1.41 10.21 -13.53
N LEU A 401 -1.07 10.53 -12.27
CA LEU A 401 -1.16 11.88 -11.75
C LEU A 401 0.02 12.72 -12.31
N ASN A 402 -0.21 13.38 -13.44
CA ASN A 402 0.75 14.31 -14.03
C ASN A 402 0.59 15.71 -13.41
N LEU A 403 1.50 16.09 -12.51
CA LEU A 403 1.52 17.45 -11.93
C LEU A 403 2.06 18.55 -12.88
N TYR A 404 2.35 18.27 -14.15
CA TYR A 404 2.86 19.28 -15.09
C TYR A 404 1.81 20.29 -15.61
N ALA A 405 0.60 20.32 -15.05
CA ALA A 405 -0.41 21.31 -15.44
C ALA A 405 -0.29 22.67 -14.71
N ASN A 406 0.53 22.80 -13.67
CA ASN A 406 0.55 24.00 -12.81
C ASN A 406 1.84 24.85 -12.85
N GLU A 407 2.87 24.52 -13.64
CA GLU A 407 4.09 25.35 -13.73
C GLU A 407 4.02 26.51 -14.76
N ASN A 408 2.93 26.64 -15.54
CA ASN A 408 2.79 27.68 -16.58
C ASN A 408 1.76 28.79 -16.28
N ARG A 409 1.46 29.07 -15.00
CA ARG A 409 0.69 30.28 -14.64
C ARG A 409 1.48 31.17 -13.68
N ASN A 410 2.44 31.88 -14.25
CA ASN A 410 2.89 33.20 -13.78
C ASN A 410 3.55 33.93 -14.96
N LEU A 411 2.70 34.55 -15.79
CA LEU A 411 2.97 35.79 -16.52
C LEU A 411 1.83 36.75 -16.19
#